data_AF-A0A496WMG2-F1
#
_entry.id   AF-A0A496WMG2-F1
#
_cell.length_a   1.000
_cell.length_b   1.000
_cell.length_c   1.000
_cell.angle_alpha   90.00
_cell.angle_beta   90.00
_cell.angle_gamma   90.00
#
_symmetry.space_group_name_H-M   'P 1'
#
loop_
_entity.id
_entity.type
_entity.pdbx_description
1 polymer ?
#
loop_
_entity_poly.entity_id
_entity_poly.type
_entity_poly.pdbx_seq_one_letter_code
_entity_poly.pdbx_strand_id
1 'polypeptide(L)'
;MLGDDHDSDRAHLEELAEVSGRPLLYNVVQVIANDPSQHRDTLKWLSECHARGNKVYGQGFTTDAGFTFAMDEWNLWDDSEAWREATTGSFEERLAKMADPAIRDAIRKDPHNNLATGPVEDIVLVRPNSDDFAEFKDHKIGLIAEKTGKDPLDAMLDIGVATNLKAEFFGVLPNEGNLEYMQEIINDPFITFGVSDGGAHTRFLTAGRYPTEAISKYVREHNMISLEDVHWRLSALPASLAGFNNRGVL
;
A
#
# COMPACT_ATOMS: atom_id res chain seq x y z
N MET A 1 -0.47 -9.62 8.30
CA MET A 1 -1.40 -10.65 7.84
C MET A 1 -2.23 -11.09 9.03
N LEU A 2 -3.51 -10.74 9.00
CA LEU A 2 -4.56 -11.49 9.69
C LEU A 2 -4.74 -12.77 8.84
N GLY A 3 -4.88 -13.93 9.48
CA GLY A 3 -5.01 -15.22 8.80
C GLY A 3 -6.28 -15.31 7.94
N ASP A 4 -6.55 -16.51 7.43
CA ASP A 4 -7.66 -16.76 6.49
C ASP A 4 -9.08 -16.53 7.10
N ASP A 5 -9.17 -16.19 8.39
CA ASP A 5 -10.41 -15.96 9.14
C ASP A 5 -10.40 -14.57 9.81
N HIS A 6 -10.85 -13.58 9.06
CA HIS A 6 -10.91 -12.18 9.49
C HIS A 6 -11.73 -11.95 10.77
N ASP A 7 -12.81 -12.71 10.97
CA ASP A 7 -13.68 -12.55 12.14
C ASP A 7 -12.99 -13.07 13.40
N SER A 8 -12.35 -14.22 13.31
CA SER A 8 -11.53 -14.79 14.39
C SER A 8 -10.38 -13.85 14.78
N ASP A 9 -9.68 -13.29 13.79
CA ASP A 9 -8.57 -12.38 14.06
C ASP A 9 -9.01 -11.08 14.72
N ARG A 10 -10.13 -10.50 14.26
CA ARG A 10 -10.71 -9.32 14.90
C ARG A 10 -11.17 -9.60 16.32
N ALA A 11 -11.81 -10.75 16.56
CA ALA A 11 -12.19 -11.17 17.90
C ALA A 11 -10.96 -11.31 18.81
N HIS A 12 -9.88 -11.90 18.31
CA HIS A 12 -8.62 -12.02 19.06
C HIS A 12 -7.98 -10.66 19.37
N LEU A 13 -7.94 -9.75 18.40
CA LEU A 13 -7.42 -8.40 18.62
C LEU A 13 -8.26 -7.62 19.63
N GLU A 14 -9.59 -7.74 19.58
CA GLU A 14 -10.44 -7.13 20.59
C GLU A 14 -10.22 -7.72 21.99
N GLU A 15 -10.13 -9.05 22.10
CA GLU A 15 -9.78 -9.73 23.37
C GLU A 15 -8.45 -9.21 23.93
N LEU A 16 -7.45 -9.01 23.08
CA LEU A 16 -6.16 -8.45 23.50
C LEU A 16 -6.31 -7.03 24.05
N ALA A 17 -7.14 -6.18 23.44
CA ALA A 17 -7.44 -4.85 23.94
C ALA A 17 -8.18 -4.89 25.29
N GLU A 18 -9.12 -5.82 25.44
CA GLU A 18 -9.88 -6.04 26.68
C GLU A 18 -8.96 -6.49 27.83
N VAL A 19 -8.22 -7.58 27.63
CA VAL A 19 -7.35 -8.20 28.65
C VAL A 19 -6.22 -7.26 29.06
N SER A 20 -5.63 -6.53 28.12
CA SER A 20 -4.54 -5.60 28.42
C SER A 20 -5.01 -4.29 29.06
N GLY A 21 -6.26 -3.88 28.83
CA GLY A 21 -6.78 -2.56 29.17
C GLY A 21 -6.05 -1.41 28.45
N ARG A 22 -5.21 -1.72 27.46
CA ARG A 22 -4.42 -0.76 26.67
C ARG A 22 -5.08 -0.52 25.30
N PRO A 23 -4.86 0.67 24.70
CA PRO A 23 -5.23 0.86 23.31
C PRO A 23 -4.50 -0.13 22.40
N LEU A 24 -5.24 -0.76 21.50
CA LEU A 24 -4.71 -1.59 20.42
C LEU A 24 -4.80 -0.81 19.11
N LEU A 25 -3.74 -0.90 18.30
CA LEU A 25 -3.67 -0.28 16.99
C LEU A 25 -3.83 -1.35 15.90
N TYR A 26 -4.96 -1.34 15.20
CA TYR A 26 -5.26 -2.19 14.05
C TYR A 26 -4.65 -1.57 12.79
N ASN A 27 -3.72 -2.27 12.15
CA ASN A 27 -3.04 -1.82 10.94
C ASN A 27 -3.33 -2.81 9.79
N VAL A 28 -3.66 -2.38 8.57
CA VAL A 28 -3.91 -0.99 8.09
C VAL A 28 -5.39 -0.84 7.74
N VAL A 29 -5.95 0.36 7.95
CA VAL A 29 -7.25 0.75 7.40
C VAL A 29 -7.01 1.59 6.17
N GLN A 30 -7.24 1.02 4.99
CA GLN A 30 -7.06 1.69 3.71
C GLN A 30 -8.40 1.83 2.99
N VAL A 31 -8.54 2.87 2.16
CA VAL A 31 -9.65 2.92 1.20
C VAL A 31 -9.55 1.70 0.30
N ILE A 32 -10.68 1.06 -0.03
CA ILE A 32 -10.76 0.04 -1.08
C ILE A 32 -11.82 0.47 -2.09
N ALA A 33 -11.40 1.16 -3.14
CA ALA A 33 -12.28 1.82 -4.10
C ALA A 33 -13.12 0.82 -4.91
N ASN A 34 -12.54 -0.33 -5.26
CA ASN A 34 -13.24 -1.39 -6.00
C ASN A 34 -14.24 -2.16 -5.14
N ASP A 35 -14.08 -2.13 -3.81
CA ASP A 35 -14.99 -2.76 -2.85
C ASP A 35 -15.01 -1.98 -1.53
N PRO A 36 -15.78 -0.89 -1.45
CA PRO A 36 -15.81 -0.02 -0.28
C PRO A 36 -16.43 -0.70 0.96
N SER A 37 -17.04 -1.88 0.80
CA SER A 37 -17.60 -2.61 1.92
C SER A 37 -16.51 -3.02 2.92
N GLN A 38 -15.28 -3.28 2.45
CA GLN A 38 -14.17 -3.75 3.29
C GLN A 38 -13.70 -2.70 4.30
N HIS A 39 -13.46 -1.47 3.85
CA HIS A 39 -13.03 -0.41 4.77
C HIS A 39 -14.19 0.02 5.67
N ARG A 40 -15.42 0.11 5.14
CA ARG A 40 -16.62 0.46 5.93
C ARG A 40 -16.93 -0.57 7.02
N ASP A 41 -16.78 -1.86 6.71
CA ASP A 41 -16.93 -2.94 7.68
C ASP A 41 -15.88 -2.84 8.79
N THR A 42 -14.64 -2.49 8.44
CA THR A 42 -13.60 -2.21 9.44
C THR A 42 -13.95 -1.02 10.33
N LEU A 43 -14.41 0.11 9.77
CA LEU A 43 -14.85 1.28 10.55
C LEU A 43 -16.01 0.93 11.49
N LYS A 44 -16.99 0.17 11.00
CA LYS A 44 -18.11 -0.34 11.80
C LYS A 44 -17.60 -1.18 12.98
N TRP A 45 -16.69 -2.11 12.73
CA TRP A 45 -16.10 -2.95 13.76
C TRP A 45 -15.37 -2.13 14.84
N LEU A 46 -14.57 -1.12 14.46
CA LEU A 46 -13.92 -0.20 15.41
C LEU A 46 -14.94 0.48 16.33
N SER A 47 -16.04 0.98 15.76
CA SER A 47 -17.12 1.59 16.53
C SER A 47 -17.79 0.62 17.49
N GLU A 48 -17.97 -0.63 17.07
CA GLU A 48 -18.56 -1.68 17.90
C GLU A 48 -17.64 -2.09 19.06
N CYS A 49 -16.32 -2.19 18.85
CA CYS A 49 -15.34 -2.40 19.93
C CYS A 49 -15.44 -1.29 20.98
N HIS A 50 -15.46 -0.03 20.52
CA HIS A 50 -15.59 1.12 21.41
C HIS A 50 -16.92 1.17 22.16
N ALA A 51 -18.03 0.75 21.54
CA ALA A 51 -19.32 0.63 22.21
C ALA A 51 -19.32 -0.41 23.33
N ARG A 52 -18.46 -1.45 23.23
CA ARG A 52 -18.21 -2.44 24.28
C ARG A 52 -17.16 -1.99 25.32
N GLY A 53 -16.55 -0.82 25.13
CA GLY A 53 -15.52 -0.27 26.02
C GLY A 53 -14.09 -0.66 25.66
N ASN A 54 -13.90 -1.40 24.56
CA ASN A 54 -12.60 -1.87 24.09
C ASN A 54 -11.94 -0.82 23.19
N LYS A 55 -10.69 -0.47 23.50
CA LYS A 55 -9.95 0.63 22.87
C LYS A 55 -9.19 0.16 21.64
N VAL A 56 -9.91 -0.16 20.57
CA VAL A 56 -9.31 -0.56 19.28
C VAL A 56 -9.35 0.62 18.33
N TYR A 57 -8.17 1.10 17.93
CA TYR A 57 -8.02 2.20 16.98
C TYR A 57 -7.47 1.68 15.66
N GLY A 58 -7.98 2.17 14.54
CA GLY A 58 -7.42 1.88 13.23
C GLY A 58 -6.30 2.84 12.87
N GLN A 59 -5.25 2.33 12.22
CA GLN A 59 -4.25 3.17 11.57
C GLN A 59 -4.68 3.41 10.12
N GLY A 60 -5.20 4.60 9.85
CA GLY A 60 -5.68 4.98 8.53
C GLY A 60 -4.51 5.24 7.59
N PHE A 61 -4.52 4.66 6.39
CA PHE A 61 -3.60 4.99 5.30
C PHE A 61 -3.97 6.32 4.66
N THR A 62 -3.64 7.41 5.34
CA THR A 62 -4.00 8.79 5.02
C THR A 62 -2.96 9.48 4.13
N THR A 63 -2.43 8.76 3.15
CA THR A 63 -1.51 9.33 2.17
C THR A 63 -1.76 8.69 0.83
N ASP A 64 -1.67 9.50 -0.21
CA ASP A 64 -1.48 8.93 -1.54
C ASP A 64 -0.08 8.30 -1.51
N ALA A 65 0.08 7.03 -1.85
CA ALA A 65 1.40 6.42 -1.98
C ALA A 65 1.37 5.38 -3.09
N GLY A 66 2.53 5.17 -3.67
CA GLY A 66 2.78 4.09 -4.59
C GLY A 66 4.16 3.52 -4.34
N PHE A 67 4.47 2.46 -5.07
CA PHE A 67 5.71 1.73 -4.99
C PHE A 67 6.57 2.07 -6.19
N THR A 68 7.75 2.67 -5.96
CA THR A 68 8.78 2.80 -7.00
C THR A 68 9.74 1.63 -6.88
N PHE A 69 9.71 0.66 -7.79
CA PHE A 69 10.43 -0.58 -7.63
C PHE A 69 11.19 -1.00 -8.88
N ALA A 70 12.24 -1.80 -8.68
CA ALA A 70 12.96 -2.52 -9.72
C ALA A 70 12.88 -4.02 -9.41
N MET A 71 12.92 -4.86 -10.46
CA MET A 71 12.70 -6.30 -10.32
C MET A 71 13.82 -7.02 -9.55
N ASP A 72 14.98 -6.38 -9.38
CA ASP A 72 16.10 -6.93 -8.64
C ASP A 72 15.98 -6.78 -7.11
N GLU A 73 15.10 -5.91 -6.62
CA GLU A 73 14.85 -5.67 -5.19
C GLU A 73 13.37 -5.88 -4.79
N TRP A 74 12.51 -6.24 -5.74
CA TRP A 74 11.07 -6.41 -5.50
C TRP A 74 10.71 -7.70 -4.76
N ASN A 75 9.80 -7.60 -3.78
CA ASN A 75 9.38 -8.72 -2.92
C ASN A 75 7.92 -8.64 -2.43
N LEU A 76 7.03 -7.90 -3.11
CA LEU A 76 5.63 -7.72 -2.68
C LEU A 76 4.58 -8.42 -3.55
N TRP A 77 5.00 -9.39 -4.37
CA TRP A 77 4.13 -10.27 -5.16
C TRP A 77 4.28 -11.75 -4.72
N ASP A 78 4.59 -11.98 -3.44
CA ASP A 78 4.83 -13.30 -2.86
C ASP A 78 3.55 -14.08 -2.52
N ASP A 79 2.39 -13.46 -2.73
CA ASP A 79 1.07 -14.07 -2.71
C ASP A 79 0.80 -14.95 -3.95
N SER A 80 1.56 -14.77 -5.03
CA SER A 80 1.59 -15.66 -6.19
C SER A 80 2.80 -16.59 -6.10
N GLU A 81 2.57 -17.90 -6.27
CA GLU A 81 3.65 -18.89 -6.27
C GLU A 81 4.59 -18.68 -7.46
N ALA A 82 4.04 -18.35 -8.62
CA ALA A 82 4.80 -18.10 -9.84
C ALA A 82 5.69 -16.84 -9.72
N TRP A 83 5.17 -15.76 -9.14
CA TRP A 83 5.95 -14.56 -8.88
C TRP A 83 7.02 -14.79 -7.82
N ARG A 84 6.70 -15.52 -6.76
CA ARG A 84 7.67 -15.92 -5.73
C ARG A 84 8.80 -16.75 -6.33
N GLU A 85 8.51 -17.67 -7.25
CA GLU A 85 9.53 -18.43 -7.98
C GLU A 85 10.43 -17.51 -8.82
N ALA A 86 9.84 -16.58 -9.58
CA ALA A 86 10.56 -15.67 -10.47
C ALA A 86 11.46 -14.68 -9.71
N THR A 87 11.04 -14.23 -8.53
CA THR A 87 11.72 -13.19 -7.73
C THR A 87 12.71 -13.76 -6.70
N THR A 88 12.79 -15.08 -6.54
CA THR A 88 13.70 -15.74 -5.57
C THR A 88 14.91 -16.38 -6.24
N GLY A 89 16.08 -16.22 -5.63
CA GLY A 89 17.35 -16.82 -6.07
C GLY A 89 18.47 -15.79 -6.17
N SER A 90 19.61 -16.22 -6.69
CA SER A 90 20.69 -15.32 -7.10
C SER A 90 20.21 -14.36 -8.21
N PHE A 91 20.98 -13.29 -8.43
CA PHE A 91 20.70 -12.34 -9.51
C PHE A 91 20.56 -13.04 -10.88
N GLU A 92 21.52 -13.92 -11.22
CA GLU A 92 21.53 -14.66 -12.49
C GLU A 92 20.32 -15.58 -12.63
N GLU A 93 19.91 -16.27 -11.57
CA GLU A 93 18.73 -17.14 -11.58
C GLU A 93 17.45 -16.34 -11.81
N ARG A 94 17.29 -15.20 -11.13
CA ARG A 94 16.11 -14.34 -11.31
C ARG A 94 16.03 -13.75 -12.70
N LEU A 95 17.17 -13.28 -13.23
CA LEU A 95 17.27 -12.78 -14.60
C LEU A 95 16.88 -13.85 -15.62
N ALA A 96 17.39 -15.08 -15.46
CA ALA A 96 17.05 -16.20 -16.33
C ALA A 96 15.57 -16.60 -16.22
N LYS A 97 15.01 -16.69 -15.01
CA LYS A 97 13.60 -17.02 -14.79
C LYS A 97 12.65 -15.98 -15.38
N MET A 98 12.94 -14.70 -15.22
CA MET A 98 12.11 -13.62 -15.79
C MET A 98 12.20 -13.54 -17.32
N ALA A 99 13.21 -14.18 -17.93
CA ALA A 99 13.31 -14.35 -19.37
C ALA A 99 12.65 -15.65 -19.89
N ASP A 100 12.29 -16.59 -19.00
CA ASP A 100 11.75 -17.90 -19.39
C ASP A 100 10.25 -17.80 -19.73
N PRO A 101 9.84 -18.13 -20.97
CA PRO A 101 8.43 -18.13 -21.37
C PRO A 101 7.53 -18.99 -20.49
N ALA A 102 8.03 -20.12 -19.97
CA ALA A 102 7.24 -21.01 -19.13
C ALA A 102 6.91 -20.36 -17.77
N ILE A 103 7.85 -19.61 -17.19
CA ILE A 103 7.64 -18.84 -15.96
C ILE A 103 6.66 -17.71 -16.20
N ARG A 104 6.79 -16.98 -17.32
CA ARG A 104 5.83 -15.91 -17.67
C ARG A 104 4.43 -16.43 -17.88
N ASP A 105 4.28 -17.59 -18.51
CA ASP A 105 2.99 -18.27 -18.67
C ASP A 105 2.41 -18.74 -17.33
N ALA A 106 3.25 -19.14 -16.37
CA ALA A 106 2.82 -19.47 -15.02
C ALA A 106 2.31 -18.22 -14.29
N ILE A 107 3.06 -17.11 -14.33
CA ILE A 107 2.65 -15.82 -13.75
C ILE A 107 1.31 -15.35 -14.33
N ARG A 108 1.09 -15.51 -15.63
CA ARG A 108 -0.18 -15.11 -16.25
C ARG A 108 -1.39 -15.92 -15.76
N LYS A 109 -1.17 -17.17 -15.35
CA LYS A 109 -2.21 -18.06 -14.80
C LYS A 109 -2.40 -17.87 -13.29
N ASP A 110 -1.41 -17.29 -12.63
CA ASP A 110 -1.35 -17.04 -11.20
C ASP A 110 -0.92 -15.57 -10.95
N PRO A 111 -1.76 -14.58 -11.30
CA PRO A 111 -1.41 -13.18 -11.12
C PRO A 111 -1.35 -12.81 -9.64
N HIS A 112 -0.50 -11.86 -9.28
CA HIS A 112 -0.49 -11.26 -7.94
C HIS A 112 -1.78 -10.48 -7.67
N ASN A 113 -2.10 -10.30 -6.39
CA ASN A 113 -3.18 -9.40 -6.00
C ASN A 113 -2.80 -7.94 -6.31
N ASN A 114 -3.79 -7.14 -6.70
CA ASN A 114 -3.53 -5.76 -7.10
C ASN A 114 -3.29 -4.80 -5.93
N LEU A 115 -3.23 -5.27 -4.66
CA LEU A 115 -3.26 -4.38 -3.49
C LEU A 115 -2.04 -3.46 -3.40
N ALA A 116 -0.87 -3.89 -3.86
CA ALA A 116 0.36 -3.09 -3.79
C ALA A 116 0.55 -2.17 -5.00
N THR A 117 0.51 -2.73 -6.22
CA THR A 117 0.94 -2.00 -7.44
C THR A 117 -0.18 -1.72 -8.43
N GLY A 118 -1.38 -2.24 -8.18
CA GLY A 118 -2.42 -2.33 -9.20
C GLY A 118 -2.09 -3.36 -10.30
N PRO A 119 -2.94 -3.41 -11.35
CA PRO A 119 -2.72 -4.24 -12.52
C PRO A 119 -1.43 -3.88 -13.26
N VAL A 120 -0.78 -4.86 -13.89
CA VAL A 120 0.51 -4.66 -14.60
C VAL A 120 0.40 -3.58 -15.67
N GLU A 121 -0.71 -3.51 -16.39
CA GLU A 121 -0.96 -2.53 -17.45
C GLU A 121 -1.00 -1.08 -16.96
N ASP A 122 -1.30 -0.86 -15.68
CA ASP A 122 -1.38 0.48 -15.07
C ASP A 122 -0.06 0.96 -14.47
N ILE A 123 0.91 0.05 -14.30
CA ILE A 123 2.26 0.37 -13.83
C ILE A 123 2.95 1.30 -14.84
N VAL A 124 3.72 2.28 -14.34
CA VAL A 124 4.41 3.28 -15.17
C VAL A 124 5.92 3.01 -15.18
N LEU A 125 6.56 3.06 -16.34
CA LEU A 125 8.02 3.03 -16.44
C LEU A 125 8.60 4.41 -16.08
N VAL A 126 9.18 4.58 -14.89
CA VAL A 126 9.65 5.90 -14.41
C VAL A 126 11.15 6.13 -14.60
N ARG A 127 11.96 5.06 -14.52
CA ARG A 127 13.39 5.13 -14.87
C ARG A 127 13.76 3.96 -15.78
N PRO A 128 13.83 4.18 -17.10
CA PRO A 128 14.15 3.12 -18.04
C PRO A 128 15.51 2.45 -17.84
N ASN A 129 16.53 3.19 -17.35
CA ASN A 129 17.89 2.69 -17.17
C ASN A 129 18.51 2.06 -18.44
N SER A 130 18.04 2.47 -19.62
CA SER A 130 18.60 2.18 -20.94
C SER A 130 18.09 3.22 -21.94
N ASP A 131 18.92 3.59 -22.92
CA ASP A 131 18.53 4.47 -24.02
C ASP A 131 17.49 3.81 -24.94
N ASP A 132 17.48 2.47 -25.03
CA ASP A 132 16.57 1.69 -25.88
C ASP A 132 15.10 1.85 -25.48
N PHE A 133 14.82 2.21 -24.22
CA PHE A 133 13.48 2.39 -23.67
C PHE A 133 13.17 3.84 -23.28
N ALA A 134 14.04 4.79 -23.65
CA ALA A 134 13.90 6.18 -23.26
C ALA A 134 12.58 6.82 -23.74
N GLU A 135 12.08 6.40 -24.92
CA GLU A 135 10.80 6.88 -25.46
C GLU A 135 9.59 6.48 -24.61
N PHE A 136 9.71 5.41 -23.81
CA PHE A 136 8.65 4.87 -22.98
C PHE A 136 8.67 5.40 -21.56
N LYS A 137 9.62 6.28 -21.21
CA LYS A 137 9.63 6.92 -19.90
C LYS A 137 8.29 7.63 -19.64
N ASP A 138 7.81 7.51 -18.41
CA ASP A 138 6.57 8.06 -17.89
C ASP A 138 5.29 7.55 -18.60
N HIS A 139 5.40 6.46 -19.37
CA HIS A 139 4.26 5.78 -19.96
C HIS A 139 3.87 4.52 -19.16
N LYS A 140 2.58 4.22 -19.19
CA LYS A 140 2.02 2.97 -18.65
C LYS A 140 2.50 1.76 -19.46
N ILE A 141 2.75 0.64 -18.79
CA ILE A 141 3.12 -0.63 -19.43
C ILE A 141 2.06 -1.05 -20.45
N GLY A 142 0.77 -0.83 -20.20
CA GLY A 142 -0.29 -1.13 -21.17
C GLY A 142 -0.12 -0.43 -22.52
N LEU A 143 0.33 0.83 -22.52
CA LEU A 143 0.61 1.57 -23.75
C LEU A 143 1.89 1.08 -24.44
N ILE A 144 2.91 0.71 -23.67
CA ILE A 144 4.16 0.14 -24.21
C ILE A 144 3.86 -1.21 -24.88
N ALA A 145 3.05 -2.04 -24.23
CA ALA A 145 2.56 -3.31 -24.76
C ALA A 145 1.80 -3.12 -26.09
N GLU A 146 0.89 -2.14 -26.16
CA GLU A 146 0.19 -1.78 -27.40
C GLU A 146 1.18 -1.40 -28.52
N LYS A 147 2.13 -0.50 -28.23
CA LYS A 147 3.13 -0.02 -29.21
C LYS A 147 4.09 -1.11 -29.69
N THR A 148 4.37 -2.09 -28.84
CA THR A 148 5.31 -3.19 -29.15
C THR A 148 4.62 -4.47 -29.61
N GLY A 149 3.28 -4.50 -29.62
CA GLY A 149 2.49 -5.68 -29.99
C GLY A 149 2.67 -6.86 -29.02
N LYS A 150 2.87 -6.57 -27.73
CA LYS A 150 3.13 -7.56 -26.67
C LYS A 150 2.03 -7.56 -25.62
N ASP A 151 2.01 -8.62 -24.81
CA ASP A 151 1.26 -8.66 -23.56
C ASP A 151 1.89 -7.69 -22.53
N PRO A 152 1.13 -7.02 -21.65
CA PRO A 152 1.69 -6.12 -20.62
C PRO A 152 2.75 -6.75 -19.74
N LEU A 153 2.55 -8.01 -19.30
CA LEU A 153 3.54 -8.73 -18.50
C LEU A 153 4.85 -8.92 -19.29
N ASP A 154 4.75 -9.33 -20.55
CA ASP A 154 5.90 -9.53 -21.41
C ASP A 154 6.65 -8.22 -21.69
N ALA A 155 5.92 -7.12 -21.96
CA ALA A 155 6.53 -5.81 -22.16
C ALA A 155 7.31 -5.36 -20.91
N MET A 156 6.73 -5.50 -19.71
CA MET A 156 7.39 -5.14 -18.46
C MET A 156 8.62 -6.02 -18.19
N LEU A 157 8.50 -7.34 -18.33
CA LEU A 157 9.59 -8.27 -18.07
C LEU A 157 10.70 -8.18 -19.11
N ASP A 158 10.39 -7.86 -20.37
CA ASP A 158 11.41 -7.60 -21.39
C ASP A 158 12.25 -6.37 -21.05
N ILE A 159 11.62 -5.27 -20.62
CA ILE A 159 12.32 -4.08 -20.14
C ILE A 159 13.17 -4.43 -18.91
N GLY A 160 12.59 -5.17 -17.95
CA GLY A 160 13.31 -5.66 -16.78
C GLY A 160 14.56 -6.44 -17.16
N VAL A 161 14.42 -7.52 -17.94
CA VAL A 161 15.54 -8.38 -18.35
C VAL A 161 16.59 -7.61 -19.14
N ALA A 162 16.18 -6.80 -20.12
CA ALA A 162 17.11 -6.03 -20.96
C ALA A 162 17.92 -4.99 -20.17
N THR A 163 17.43 -4.58 -19.00
CA THR A 163 18.08 -3.59 -18.12
C THR A 163 18.74 -4.24 -16.90
N ASN A 164 19.01 -5.55 -16.94
CA ASN A 164 19.57 -6.29 -15.80
C ASN A 164 18.72 -6.11 -14.53
N LEU A 165 17.40 -6.12 -14.71
CA LEU A 165 16.36 -5.91 -13.69
C LEU A 165 16.39 -4.54 -13.01
N LYS A 166 17.11 -3.55 -13.57
CA LYS A 166 17.30 -2.22 -12.98
C LYS A 166 16.30 -1.17 -13.44
N ALA A 167 15.52 -1.39 -14.51
CA ALA A 167 14.44 -0.48 -14.85
C ALA A 167 13.51 -0.27 -13.63
N GLU A 168 13.19 0.98 -13.33
CA GLU A 168 12.30 1.31 -12.23
C GLU A 168 10.91 1.62 -12.75
N PHE A 169 9.95 0.99 -12.09
CA PHE A 169 8.54 1.05 -12.33
C PHE A 169 7.84 1.72 -11.16
N PHE A 170 6.69 2.34 -11.42
CA PHE A 170 5.85 2.95 -10.40
C PHE A 170 4.46 2.32 -10.46
N GLY A 171 4.10 1.60 -9.40
CA GLY A 171 2.76 1.07 -9.18
C GLY A 171 1.99 1.96 -8.21
N VAL A 172 0.76 2.28 -8.56
CA VAL A 172 -0.16 3.06 -7.70
C VAL A 172 -0.99 2.09 -6.88
N LEU A 173 -1.22 2.41 -5.61
CA LEU A 173 -2.21 1.69 -4.83
C LEU A 173 -3.58 1.84 -5.51
N PRO A 174 -4.38 0.76 -5.70
CA PRO A 174 -5.66 0.80 -6.43
C PRO A 174 -6.68 1.85 -5.96
N ASN A 175 -6.42 2.44 -4.79
CA ASN A 175 -7.35 3.26 -4.03
C ASN A 175 -6.85 4.71 -3.87
N GLU A 176 -5.69 5.04 -4.45
CA GLU A 176 -5.12 6.39 -4.47
C GLU A 176 -6.10 7.37 -5.14
N GLY A 177 -6.31 8.54 -4.52
CA GLY A 177 -7.12 9.62 -5.10
C GLY A 177 -8.65 9.54 -4.89
N ASN A 178 -9.22 8.48 -4.29
CA ASN A 178 -10.65 8.47 -3.96
C ASN A 178 -10.95 9.28 -2.69
N LEU A 179 -11.17 10.58 -2.88
CA LEU A 179 -11.43 11.56 -1.82
C LEU A 179 -12.70 11.30 -1.03
N GLU A 180 -13.75 10.78 -1.65
CA GLU A 180 -15.03 10.48 -0.99
C GLU A 180 -14.85 9.39 0.07
N TYR A 181 -14.22 8.28 -0.28
CA TYR A 181 -13.95 7.20 0.66
C TYR A 181 -12.83 7.54 1.64
N MET A 182 -11.85 8.36 1.24
CA MET A 182 -10.87 8.89 2.18
C MET A 182 -11.53 9.75 3.26
N GLN A 183 -12.56 10.52 2.91
CA GLN A 183 -13.32 11.30 3.88
C GLN A 183 -14.04 10.41 4.91
N GLU A 184 -14.48 9.20 4.55
CA GLU A 184 -15.03 8.23 5.51
C GLU A 184 -13.99 7.82 6.56
N ILE A 185 -12.75 7.52 6.14
CA ILE A 185 -11.65 7.18 7.04
C ILE A 185 -11.24 8.38 7.92
N ILE A 186 -11.16 9.57 7.33
CA ILE A 186 -10.79 10.80 8.05
C ILE A 186 -11.84 11.16 9.10
N ASN A 187 -13.13 10.97 8.80
CA ASN A 187 -14.23 11.33 9.70
C ASN A 187 -14.36 10.37 10.88
N ASP A 188 -13.88 9.13 10.77
CA ASP A 188 -14.00 8.16 11.84
C ASP A 188 -13.16 8.57 13.07
N PRO A 189 -13.76 8.63 14.28
CA PRO A 189 -13.08 9.10 15.48
C PRO A 189 -12.06 8.09 16.06
N PHE A 190 -12.11 6.83 15.61
CA PHE A 190 -11.23 5.75 16.05
C PHE A 190 -10.07 5.53 15.08
N ILE A 191 -9.91 6.40 14.08
CA ILE A 191 -8.78 6.41 13.15
C ILE A 191 -7.69 7.40 13.58
N THR A 192 -6.48 6.88 13.75
CA THR A 192 -5.25 7.69 13.78
C THR A 192 -4.62 7.77 12.39
N PHE A 193 -3.97 8.88 12.09
CA PHE A 193 -3.33 9.11 10.80
C PHE A 193 -2.03 8.30 10.67
N GLY A 194 -1.77 7.79 9.46
CA GLY A 194 -0.64 6.93 9.10
C GLY A 194 -0.70 6.55 7.62
N VAL A 195 -0.06 5.48 7.16
CA VAL A 195 1.11 4.78 7.74
C VAL A 195 2.35 5.32 7.02
N SER A 196 3.46 5.57 7.72
CA SER A 196 4.73 5.90 7.04
C SER A 196 5.40 4.68 6.41
N ASP A 197 5.25 3.53 7.07
CA ASP A 197 5.99 2.28 6.86
C ASP A 197 7.51 2.46 6.71
N GLY A 198 8.00 3.55 7.30
CA GLY A 198 9.39 4.00 7.18
C GLY A 198 10.30 3.04 7.91
N GLY A 199 10.92 2.13 7.17
CA GLY A 199 11.83 1.12 7.71
C GLY A 199 11.58 -0.29 7.18
N ALA A 200 10.34 -0.64 6.85
CA ALA A 200 10.00 -1.97 6.33
C ALA A 200 10.25 -2.08 4.81
N HIS A 201 9.92 -1.03 4.07
CA HIS A 201 9.93 -0.99 2.60
C HIS A 201 10.84 0.13 2.06
N THR A 202 12.00 0.35 2.71
CA THR A 202 12.88 1.52 2.48
C THR A 202 13.38 1.69 1.04
N ARG A 203 13.33 0.63 0.22
CA ARG A 203 13.75 0.66 -1.18
C ARG A 203 12.72 1.25 -2.12
N PHE A 204 11.43 1.12 -1.82
CA PHE A 204 10.39 1.39 -2.82
C PHE A 204 9.15 2.13 -2.31
N LEU A 205 8.95 2.28 -1.00
CA LEU A 205 7.79 3.00 -0.43
C LEU A 205 8.23 4.26 0.31
N THR A 206 7.57 5.40 0.01
CA THR A 206 7.76 6.67 0.73
C THR A 206 6.42 7.21 1.21
N ALA A 207 5.80 6.53 2.19
CA ALA A 207 4.51 6.93 2.76
C ALA A 207 4.64 7.86 3.99
N GLY A 208 5.87 8.18 4.43
CA GLY A 208 6.13 9.12 5.54
C GLY A 208 5.68 10.57 5.31
N ARG A 209 5.13 10.87 4.14
CA ARG A 209 4.57 12.17 3.77
C ARG A 209 3.17 12.43 4.33
N TYR A 210 2.51 11.42 4.93
CA TYR A 210 1.16 11.54 5.47
C TYR A 210 0.90 12.77 6.38
N PRO A 211 1.82 13.26 7.24
CA PRO A 211 1.54 14.47 8.03
C PRO A 211 1.45 15.73 7.18
N THR A 212 2.30 15.83 6.15
CA THR A 212 2.34 16.99 5.25
C THR A 212 1.15 16.96 4.30
N GLU A 213 0.79 15.77 3.79
CA GLU A 213 -0.41 15.59 2.98
C GLU A 213 -1.69 15.85 3.77
N ALA A 214 -1.78 15.41 5.03
CA ALA A 214 -2.93 15.71 5.88
C ALA A 214 -3.22 17.21 5.97
N ILE A 215 -2.18 18.02 6.22
CA ILE A 215 -2.31 19.48 6.33
C ILE A 215 -2.55 20.13 4.95
N SER A 216 -1.81 19.71 3.93
CA SER A 216 -1.85 20.38 2.63
C SER A 216 -3.08 19.99 1.81
N LYS A 217 -3.37 18.70 1.74
CA LYS A 217 -4.42 18.12 0.91
C LYS A 217 -5.75 18.11 1.66
N TYR A 218 -5.84 17.45 2.81
CA TYR A 218 -7.13 17.23 3.46
C TYR A 218 -7.66 18.47 4.21
N VAL A 219 -6.79 19.25 4.86
CA VAL A 219 -7.19 20.52 5.49
C VAL A 219 -7.29 21.63 4.45
N ARG A 220 -6.17 22.05 3.84
CA ARG A 220 -6.12 23.27 3.03
C ARG A 220 -6.83 23.15 1.69
N GLU A 221 -6.66 22.06 0.94
CA GLU A 221 -7.21 21.93 -0.42
C GLU A 221 -8.66 21.45 -0.41
N HIS A 222 -8.99 20.49 0.45
CA HIS A 222 -10.31 19.84 0.44
C HIS A 222 -11.24 20.21 1.60
N ASN A 223 -10.75 20.89 2.65
CA ASN A 223 -11.55 21.26 3.84
C ASN A 223 -12.29 20.06 4.47
N MET A 224 -11.69 18.88 4.47
CA MET A 224 -12.30 17.65 4.99
C MET A 224 -12.29 17.57 6.52
N ILE A 225 -11.34 18.25 7.15
CA ILE A 225 -11.08 18.21 8.59
C ILE A 225 -10.39 19.51 9.01
N SER A 226 -10.58 19.94 10.26
CA SER A 226 -9.94 21.15 10.77
C SER A 226 -8.43 20.96 10.96
N LEU A 227 -7.68 22.06 10.99
CA LEU A 227 -6.24 22.00 11.26
C LEU A 227 -5.98 21.51 12.70
N GLU A 228 -6.84 21.91 13.64
CA GLU A 228 -6.78 21.55 15.04
C GLU A 228 -7.00 20.04 15.23
N ASP A 229 -7.98 19.46 14.55
CA ASP A 229 -8.24 18.02 14.60
C ASP A 229 -7.10 17.22 13.96
N VAL A 230 -6.56 17.68 12.81
CA VAL A 230 -5.38 17.04 12.19
C VAL A 230 -4.16 17.14 13.10
N HIS A 231 -3.94 18.30 13.74
CA HIS A 231 -2.85 18.45 14.70
C HIS A 231 -3.01 17.44 15.83
N TRP A 232 -4.19 17.35 16.44
CA TRP A 232 -4.48 16.38 17.51
C TRP A 232 -4.27 14.92 17.06
N ARG A 233 -4.73 14.55 15.85
CA ARG A 233 -4.55 13.19 15.27
C ARG A 233 -3.10 12.86 14.91
N LEU A 234 -2.25 13.86 14.71
CA LEU A 234 -0.82 13.69 14.41
C LEU A 234 0.09 13.86 15.65
N SER A 235 -0.43 14.38 16.77
CA SER A 235 0.34 14.65 17.98
C SER A 235 -0.21 13.95 19.22
N ALA A 236 -1.25 14.52 19.84
CA ALA A 236 -1.77 14.09 21.13
C ALA A 236 -2.39 12.69 21.09
N LEU A 237 -3.15 12.36 20.05
CA LEU A 237 -3.76 11.04 19.88
C LEU A 237 -2.69 9.94 19.83
N PRO A 238 -1.75 9.90 18.86
CA PRO A 238 -0.75 8.84 18.80
C PRO A 238 0.15 8.81 20.06
N ALA A 239 0.45 9.95 20.68
CA ALA A 239 1.17 9.98 21.96
C ALA A 239 0.38 9.30 23.08
N SER A 240 -0.92 9.56 23.18
CA SER A 240 -1.82 8.93 24.15
C SER A 240 -1.96 7.42 23.90
N LEU A 241 -2.12 7.00 22.65
CA LEU A 241 -2.21 5.59 22.26
C LEU A 241 -0.93 4.83 22.61
N ALA A 242 0.24 5.45 22.42
CA ALA A 242 1.54 4.89 22.79
C ALA A 242 1.83 4.94 24.31
N GLY A 243 0.97 5.58 25.11
CA GLY A 243 1.14 5.70 26.57
C GLY A 243 2.14 6.79 27.00
N PHE A 244 2.44 7.76 26.14
CA PHE A 244 3.25 8.92 26.51
C PHE A 244 2.41 9.95 27.25
N ASN A 245 2.72 10.17 28.54
CA ASN A 245 1.98 11.11 29.39
C ASN A 245 2.48 12.56 29.31
N ASN A 246 3.59 12.80 28.60
CA ASN A 246 4.29 14.09 28.54
C ASN A 246 4.77 14.44 27.13
N ARG A 247 4.07 13.95 26.10
CA ARG A 247 4.32 14.23 24.68
C ARG A 247 3.01 14.51 23.95
N GLY A 248 3.11 15.14 22.78
CA GLY A 248 1.97 15.35 21.88
C GLY A 248 1.09 16.56 22.20
N VAL A 249 1.37 17.31 23.26
CA VAL A 249 0.68 18.56 23.62
C VAL A 249 1.70 19.68 23.87
N LEU A 250 1.28 20.94 23.66
CA LEU A 250 2.07 22.14 23.95
C LEU A 250 1.65 22.77 25.29
#